data_AF-T0TF57-F1
#
_entry.id   AF-T0TF57-F1
#
_cell.length_a   1.000
_cell.length_b   1.000
_cell.length_c   1.000
_cell.angle_alpha   90.00
_cell.angle_beta   90.00
_cell.angle_gamma   90.00
#
_symmetry.space_group_name_H-M   'P 1'
#
loop_
_entity.id
_entity.type
_entity.pdbx_description
1 polymer ?
#
loop_
_entity_poly.entity_id
_entity_poly.type
_entity_poly.pdbx_seq_one_letter_code
_entity_poly.pdbx_strand_id
1 'polypeptide(L)' 'MITNPIHHVIESAHPSPLSAYRGFFGSHPFSKANTYLTEDGLEPIDWLK' A
#
# COMPACT_ATOMS: atom_id res chain seq x y z
N MET A 1 -4.46 12.09 11.38
CA MET A 1 -3.38 11.09 11.28
C MET A 1 -3.86 9.82 11.98
N ILE A 2 -3.72 8.66 11.34
CA ILE A 2 -4.02 7.37 11.98
C ILE A 2 -2.80 7.01 12.84
N THR A 3 -2.96 6.93 14.16
CA THR A 3 -1.84 6.73 15.11
C THR A 3 -2.04 5.52 16.03
N ASN A 4 -3.19 4.85 15.98
CA ASN A 4 -3.43 3.64 16.77
C ASN A 4 -2.66 2.45 16.15
N PRO A 5 -1.97 1.61 16.95
CA PRO A 5 -1.18 0.47 16.47
C PRO A 5 -1.97 -0.65 15.77
N ILE A 6 -3.31 -0.64 15.78
CA ILE A 6 -4.13 -1.67 15.11
C ILE A 6 -4.22 -1.52 13.58
N HIS A 7 -3.58 -0.50 13.01
CA HIS A 7 -3.62 -0.23 11.57
C HIS A 7 -2.23 -0.30 10.96
N HIS A 8 -2.14 -0.89 9.77
CA HIS A 8 -0.95 -0.82 8.93
C HIS A 8 -1.07 0.34 7.94
N VAL A 9 -0.15 1.31 8.03
CA VAL A 9 -0.15 2.52 7.20
C VAL A 9 0.92 2.39 6.12
N ILE A 10 0.51 2.51 4.85
CA ILE A 10 1.42 2.48 3.69
C ILE A 10 1.44 3.89 3.09
N GLU A 11 2.62 4.51 3.07
CA GLU A 11 2.84 5.83 2.50
C GLU A 11 3.76 5.76 1.28
N SER A 12 3.48 6.60 0.29
CA SER A 12 4.30 6.75 -0.91
C SER A 12 4.09 8.14 -1.53
N ALA A 13 4.93 8.51 -2.50
CA ALA A 13 4.67 9.71 -3.27
C ALA A 13 3.36 9.58 -4.06
N HIS A 14 2.70 10.70 -4.37
CA HIS A 14 1.47 10.68 -5.15
C HIS A 14 1.73 10.11 -6.58
N PRO A 15 0.79 9.34 -7.17
CA PRO A 15 0.95 8.72 -8.50
C PRO A 15 0.91 9.68 -9.68
N SER A 16 0.65 10.97 -9.45
CA SER A 16 0.71 12.00 -10.51
C SER A 16 2.07 11.99 -11.23
N PRO A 17 2.12 12.24 -12.55
CA PRO A 17 3.38 12.30 -13.30
C PRO A 17 4.44 13.23 -12.66
N LEU A 18 4.02 14.28 -11.96
CA LEU A 18 4.90 15.23 -11.28
C LEU A 18 5.72 14.62 -10.12
N SER A 19 5.21 13.56 -9.49
CA SER A 19 5.78 12.96 -8.27
C SER A 19 6.00 11.45 -8.34
N ALA A 20 5.43 10.75 -9.33
CA ALA A 20 5.44 9.29 -9.36
C ALA A 20 6.86 8.70 -9.39
N TYR A 21 7.75 9.30 -10.18
CA TYR A 21 9.16 8.91 -10.28
C TYR A 21 9.97 9.23 -9.02
N ARG A 22 9.43 10.06 -8.12
CA ARG A 22 10.09 10.45 -6.86
C ARG A 22 9.72 9.55 -5.69
N GLY A 23 8.93 8.49 -5.90
CA GLY A 23 8.66 7.50 -4.86
C GLY A 23 7.30 6.80 -4.90
N PHE A 24 6.53 6.90 -5.99
CA PHE A 24 5.36 6.03 -6.20
C PHE A 24 5.81 4.74 -6.89
N PHE A 25 6.52 4.85 -8.02
CA PHE A 25 7.10 3.70 -8.68
C PHE A 25 8.17 3.06 -7.78
N GLY A 26 8.06 1.75 -7.56
CA GLY A 26 8.88 1.02 -6.59
C GLY A 26 8.39 1.07 -5.13
N SER A 27 7.30 1.80 -4.82
CA SER A 27 6.75 1.80 -3.45
C SER A 27 5.94 0.54 -3.11
N HIS A 28 5.53 -0.22 -4.14
CA HIS A 28 4.82 -1.49 -4.03
C HIS A 28 3.59 -1.48 -3.09
N PRO A 29 2.68 -0.50 -3.20
CA PRO A 29 1.60 -0.33 -2.22
C PRO A 29 0.58 -1.48 -2.28
N PHE A 30 0.31 -1.99 -3.48
CA PHE A 30 -0.67 -3.06 -3.71
C PHE A 30 -0.22 -4.40 -3.12
N SER A 31 1.03 -4.81 -3.37
CA SER A 31 1.55 -6.06 -2.82
C SER A 31 1.77 -5.95 -1.31
N LYS A 32 2.24 -4.81 -0.79
CA LYS A 32 2.35 -4.58 0.66
C LYS A 32 1.00 -4.68 1.37
N ALA A 33 -0.06 -4.13 0.78
CA ALA A 33 -1.41 -4.26 1.31
C ALA A 33 -1.84 -5.74 1.36
N ASN A 34 -1.64 -6.49 0.28
CA ASN A 34 -1.97 -7.92 0.25
C ASN A 34 -1.12 -8.75 1.21
N THR A 35 0.17 -8.44 1.36
CA THR A 35 1.05 -9.10 2.35
C THR A 35 0.48 -8.93 3.75
N TYR A 36 0.15 -7.69 4.14
CA TYR A 36 -0.47 -7.41 5.44
C TYR A 36 -1.77 -8.20 5.64
N LEU A 37 -2.66 -8.20 4.63
CA LEU A 37 -3.91 -8.96 4.69
C LEU A 37 -3.64 -10.45 4.90
N THR A 38 -2.73 -11.03 4.12
CA THR A 38 -2.41 -12.47 4.22
C THR A 38 -1.75 -12.85 5.53
N GLU A 39 -0.91 -11.98 6.10
CA GLU A 39 -0.27 -12.19 7.41
C GLU A 39 -1.29 -12.18 8.55
N ASP A 40 -2.38 -11.42 8.40
CA ASP A 40 -3.49 -11.34 9.36
C ASP A 40 -4.60 -12.37 9.07
N GLY A 41 -4.39 -13.29 8.12
CA GLY A 41 -5.37 -14.31 7.74
C GLY A 41 -6.58 -13.79 6.96
N LEU A 42 -6.48 -12.59 6.41
CA LEU A 42 -7.51 -11.95 5.59
C LEU A 42 -7.30 -12.25 4.10
N GLU A 43 -8.39 -12.16 3.32
CA GLU A 43 -8.35 -12.39 1.88
C GLU A 43 -7.60 -11.23 1.17
N PRO A 44 -6.62 -11.52 0.31
CA PRO A 44 -5.92 -10.48 -0.46
C PRO A 44 -6.85 -9.84 -1.51
N ILE A 45 -6.56 -8.60 -1.89
CA ILE A 45 -7.33 -7.88 -2.89
C ILE A 45 -6.86 -8.27 -4.30
N ASP A 46 -7.81 -8.62 -5.16
CA ASP A 46 -7.58 -8.77 -6.60
C ASP A 46 -7.65 -7.40 -7.30
N TRP A 47 -6.49 -6.83 -7.60
CA TRP A 47 -6.36 -5.49 -8.18
C TRP A 47 -6.58 -5.43 -9.69
N LEU A 48 -6.68 -6.59 -10.37
CA LEU A 48 -6.90 -6.66 -11.82
C LEU A 48 -8.35 -6.97 -12.19
N LYS A 49 -9.22 -7.10 -11.17
CA LYS A 49 -10.63 -7.40 -11.31
C LYS A 49 -11.47 -6.18 -11.65
#